data_AF-A0A9X4EX95-F1
#
_entry.id   AF-A0A9X4EX95-F1
#
_cell.length_a   1.000
_cell.length_b   1.000
_cell.length_c   1.000
_cell.angle_alpha   90.00
_cell.angle_beta   90.00
_cell.angle_gamma   90.00
#
_symmetry.space_group_name_H-M   'P 1'
#
loop_
_entity.id
_entity.type
_entity.pdbx_description
1 polymer ?
#
loop_
_entity_poly.entity_id
_entity_poly.type
_entity_poly.pdbx_seq_one_letter_code
_entity_poly.pdbx_strand_id
1 'polypeptide(L)'
;MKYLSGQSNYDKFPNVEVKGFEQDAVRGWDSIIDTIERRIKGQDKHILVIDTYHGVNHNELLDQLVAPLSPALVVSMDDAKYSEEHIFAMLERNITDDRVFGVIAPHKLDEFFNSEKLQALRQTVRDADSGLIVVIGHGARLIADGDTFVYADLARWEIQQRFRRGELGNWGAENYNEDVLRKYKRSFFIEWRVFDRYKSKLLAEIDFLLDTNTAFDPKMVSGEAFNAGLKQATAQPFRLVPFFDPGVWGGQWMKEVCDLDRDKSNYAWCFDCVPEENSLLLKYGGIIVEIPSQDLVLTQPRALLGDSVHARFGAEFPIRFDFLDTMQGQHLSLQVHPLTEYIQNEFGMHYTQDESYYMLDAGEKASVYLGTKSGINPDEMMDDLYAAQRGEKSFDDERFINQFPAKKHDHFLIPAGTIHCSGSDSMVLEISATPYIFTFKLWDWNRLGLDGLPRPVHLDHGKEVIQWERDTEWCQEHLVNAVTPVTEGEGWREEKTGLHEREFIETRRHWFSKPVLHKTEGTVNVLNLVEGKEAIILSPNNKFEPFVVHYAETFIIPAHVDAYVIQPYGESEGKEIATIKAFVRG
;
A
#
# COMPACT_ATOMS: atom_id res chain seq x y z
N MET A 1 -5.28 29.72 -5.88
CA MET A 1 -4.84 29.18 -7.18
C MET A 1 -5.87 28.14 -7.61
N LYS A 2 -6.14 27.97 -8.91
CA LYS A 2 -7.05 26.95 -9.41
C LYS A 2 -6.22 25.88 -10.10
N TYR A 3 -6.35 24.63 -9.69
CA TYR A 3 -5.50 23.52 -10.16
C TYR A 3 -6.15 22.70 -11.27
N LEU A 4 -7.48 22.80 -11.41
CA LEU A 4 -8.22 22.09 -12.42
C LEU A 4 -9.06 23.04 -13.28
N SER A 5 -8.98 22.91 -14.60
CA SER A 5 -9.99 23.48 -15.49
C SER A 5 -11.25 22.59 -15.46
N GLY A 6 -12.44 23.15 -15.22
CA GLY A 6 -13.68 22.36 -15.13
C GLY A 6 -13.91 21.63 -13.80
N GLN A 7 -14.71 20.56 -13.84
CA GLN A 7 -15.00 19.66 -12.71
C GLN A 7 -14.00 18.51 -12.65
N SER A 8 -13.79 17.96 -11.46
CA SER A 8 -13.04 16.72 -11.28
C SER A 8 -13.86 15.53 -11.77
N ASN A 9 -13.17 14.60 -12.41
CA ASN A 9 -13.66 13.29 -12.83
C ASN A 9 -12.86 12.15 -12.16
N TYR A 10 -12.02 12.45 -11.16
CA TYR A 10 -11.22 11.46 -10.46
C TYR A 10 -12.13 10.49 -9.69
N ASP A 11 -12.03 9.20 -10.01
CA ASP A 11 -12.75 8.12 -9.36
C ASP A 11 -12.02 7.69 -8.07
N LYS A 12 -12.69 7.91 -6.94
CA LYS A 12 -12.24 7.57 -5.58
C LYS A 12 -12.60 6.14 -5.18
N PHE A 13 -13.49 5.46 -5.91
CA PHE A 13 -13.97 4.13 -5.57
C PHE A 13 -13.98 3.21 -6.80
N PRO A 14 -12.83 3.07 -7.49
CA PRO A 14 -12.74 2.18 -8.63
C PRO A 14 -12.98 0.74 -8.19
N ASN A 15 -13.60 -0.05 -9.06
CA ASN A 15 -13.95 -1.43 -8.79
C ASN A 15 -13.75 -2.31 -10.02
N VAL A 16 -13.51 -3.60 -9.77
CA VAL A 16 -13.51 -4.64 -10.79
C VAL A 16 -14.89 -5.30 -10.79
N GLU A 17 -15.61 -5.20 -11.90
CA GLU A 17 -16.87 -5.92 -12.07
C GLU A 17 -16.59 -7.42 -12.33
N VAL A 18 -17.12 -8.27 -11.47
CA VAL A 18 -16.90 -9.72 -11.52
C VAL A 18 -18.05 -10.38 -12.29
N LYS A 19 -17.78 -10.67 -13.57
CA LYS A 19 -18.77 -11.24 -14.49
C LYS A 19 -19.02 -12.72 -14.19
N GLY A 20 -20.28 -13.15 -14.26
CA GLY A 20 -20.71 -14.55 -14.09
C GLY A 20 -20.95 -14.98 -12.64
N PHE A 21 -20.80 -14.06 -11.68
CA PHE A 21 -20.96 -14.29 -10.24
C PHE A 21 -21.84 -13.22 -9.58
N GLU A 22 -22.78 -12.63 -10.34
CA GLU A 22 -23.57 -11.47 -9.91
C GLU A 22 -24.52 -11.77 -8.73
N GLN A 23 -24.70 -13.04 -8.37
CA GLN A 23 -25.59 -13.50 -7.28
C GLN A 23 -24.83 -14.20 -6.14
N ASP A 24 -23.50 -14.20 -6.18
CA ASP A 24 -22.66 -14.95 -5.23
C ASP A 24 -22.24 -14.16 -4.00
N ALA A 25 -22.68 -12.90 -3.89
CA ALA A 25 -22.46 -12.06 -2.73
C ALA A 25 -23.77 -11.77 -1.99
N VAL A 26 -23.67 -11.65 -0.67
CA VAL A 26 -24.75 -11.23 0.23
C VAL A 26 -24.26 -10.10 1.14
N ARG A 27 -25.19 -9.27 1.63
CA ARG A 27 -24.89 -8.11 2.50
C ARG A 27 -25.75 -8.17 3.77
N GLY A 28 -25.14 -7.81 4.89
CA GLY A 28 -25.77 -7.76 6.20
C GLY A 28 -25.85 -9.11 6.90
N TRP A 29 -25.88 -9.08 8.23
CA TRP A 29 -25.82 -10.28 9.08
C TRP A 29 -26.94 -11.29 8.81
N ASP A 30 -28.20 -10.86 8.65
CA ASP A 30 -29.33 -11.75 8.37
C ASP A 30 -29.09 -12.61 7.12
N SER A 31 -28.67 -12.00 6.00
CA SER A 31 -28.42 -12.72 4.75
C SER A 31 -27.22 -13.66 4.84
N ILE A 32 -26.23 -13.31 5.67
CA ILE A 32 -25.03 -14.13 5.92
C ILE A 32 -25.40 -15.35 6.75
N ILE A 33 -26.17 -15.16 7.82
CA ILE A 33 -26.71 -16.24 8.66
C ILE A 33 -27.51 -17.21 7.80
N ASP A 34 -28.47 -16.71 7.02
CA ASP A 34 -29.29 -17.54 6.11
C ASP A 34 -28.44 -18.36 5.13
N THR A 35 -27.29 -17.81 4.71
CA THR A 35 -26.37 -18.50 3.80
C THR A 35 -25.60 -19.61 4.50
N ILE A 36 -25.14 -19.38 5.72
CA ILE A 36 -24.44 -20.38 6.53
C ILE A 36 -25.39 -21.46 7.04
N GLU A 37 -26.60 -21.12 7.50
CA GLU A 37 -27.62 -22.08 7.91
C GLU A 37 -27.97 -23.07 6.81
N ARG A 38 -28.01 -22.62 5.55
CA ARG A 38 -28.23 -23.51 4.39
C ARG A 38 -27.11 -24.54 4.22
N ARG A 39 -25.86 -24.24 4.60
CA ARG A 39 -24.75 -25.21 4.60
C ARG A 39 -24.85 -26.20 5.76
N ILE A 40 -25.31 -25.74 6.92
CA ILE A 40 -25.45 -26.56 8.15
C ILE A 40 -26.63 -27.53 8.05
N LYS A 41 -27.72 -27.12 7.40
CA LYS A 41 -29.01 -27.83 7.42
C LYS A 41 -28.90 -29.28 6.95
N GLY A 42 -29.47 -30.18 7.75
CA GLY A 42 -29.57 -31.61 7.44
C GLY A 42 -28.35 -32.45 7.86
N GLN A 43 -27.42 -31.86 8.62
CA GLN A 43 -26.26 -32.55 9.19
C GLN A 43 -26.44 -32.73 10.70
N ASP A 44 -26.16 -33.94 11.21
CA ASP A 44 -26.23 -34.24 12.64
C ASP A 44 -25.10 -33.57 13.44
N LYS A 45 -23.95 -33.35 12.77
CA LYS A 45 -22.78 -32.62 13.26
C LYS A 45 -22.29 -31.73 12.11
N HIS A 46 -21.93 -30.49 12.42
CA HIS A 46 -21.32 -29.58 11.46
C HIS A 46 -20.27 -28.71 12.16
N ILE A 47 -19.09 -28.59 11.59
CA ILE A 47 -18.01 -27.74 12.12
C ILE A 47 -17.88 -26.51 11.21
N LEU A 48 -18.27 -25.35 11.73
CA LEU A 48 -18.06 -24.06 11.09
C LEU A 48 -16.74 -23.46 11.61
N VAL A 49 -15.79 -23.22 10.71
CA VAL A 49 -14.54 -22.53 11.03
C VAL A 49 -14.65 -21.08 10.55
N ILE A 50 -14.47 -20.13 11.46
CA ILE A 50 -14.41 -18.70 11.20
C ILE A 50 -13.00 -18.22 11.56
N ASP A 51 -12.11 -18.25 10.57
CA ASP A 51 -10.76 -17.72 10.73
C ASP A 51 -10.75 -16.23 10.42
N THR A 52 -9.83 -15.49 11.02
CA THR A 52 -9.89 -14.03 11.02
C THR A 52 -8.49 -13.43 10.85
N TYR A 53 -8.38 -12.42 9.99
CA TYR A 53 -7.22 -11.54 9.95
C TYR A 53 -7.18 -10.63 11.19
N HIS A 54 -6.00 -10.14 11.59
CA HIS A 54 -5.90 -9.19 12.69
C HIS A 54 -6.71 -7.92 12.41
N GLY A 55 -7.46 -7.45 13.40
CA GLY A 55 -8.29 -6.26 13.31
C GLY A 55 -9.77 -6.54 13.12
N VAL A 56 -10.17 -7.74 12.70
CA VAL A 56 -11.57 -8.20 12.71
C VAL A 56 -12.14 -8.10 14.13
N ASN A 57 -13.36 -7.57 14.26
CA ASN A 57 -14.04 -7.44 15.54
C ASN A 57 -14.69 -8.78 15.96
N HIS A 58 -14.02 -9.55 16.82
CA HIS A 58 -14.54 -10.84 17.28
C HIS A 58 -15.83 -10.71 18.08
N ASN A 59 -16.04 -9.64 18.84
CA ASN A 59 -17.29 -9.44 19.58
C ASN A 59 -18.47 -9.28 18.62
N GLU A 60 -18.28 -8.53 17.54
CA GLU A 60 -19.31 -8.40 16.51
C GLU A 60 -19.62 -9.74 15.84
N LEU A 61 -18.60 -10.53 15.49
CA LEU A 61 -18.82 -11.88 14.94
C LEU A 61 -19.56 -12.78 15.94
N LEU A 62 -19.18 -12.75 17.22
CA LEU A 62 -19.81 -13.55 18.24
C LEU A 62 -21.28 -13.18 18.43
N ASP A 63 -21.58 -11.89 18.52
CA ASP A 63 -22.93 -11.38 18.78
C ASP A 63 -23.85 -11.47 17.57
N GLN A 64 -23.34 -11.14 16.38
CA GLN A 64 -24.15 -10.97 15.17
C GLN A 64 -24.17 -12.19 14.25
N LEU A 65 -23.20 -13.11 14.37
CA LEU A 65 -23.14 -14.32 13.54
C LEU A 65 -23.21 -15.59 14.38
N VAL A 66 -22.32 -15.76 15.36
CA VAL A 66 -22.21 -17.01 16.11
C VAL A 66 -23.41 -17.24 17.03
N ALA A 67 -23.82 -16.24 17.80
CA ALA A 67 -24.93 -16.38 18.74
C ALA A 67 -26.27 -16.69 18.04
N PRO A 68 -26.66 -16.03 16.93
CA PRO A 68 -27.87 -16.39 16.17
C PRO A 68 -27.87 -17.83 15.65
N LEU A 69 -26.72 -18.36 15.21
CA LEU A 69 -26.58 -19.74 14.74
C LEU A 69 -26.76 -20.80 15.85
N SER A 70 -26.81 -20.38 17.12
CA SER A 70 -27.07 -21.25 18.28
C SER A 70 -26.21 -22.53 18.34
N PRO A 71 -24.86 -22.40 18.30
CA PRO A 71 -23.97 -23.55 18.29
C PRO A 71 -24.03 -24.36 19.60
N ALA A 72 -23.86 -25.67 19.49
CA ALA A 72 -23.74 -26.58 20.63
C ALA A 72 -22.39 -26.41 21.35
N LEU A 73 -21.36 -25.96 20.63
CA LEU A 73 -20.02 -25.72 21.15
C LEU A 73 -19.38 -24.55 20.39
N VAL A 74 -18.74 -23.63 21.12
CA VAL A 74 -17.87 -22.60 20.56
C VAL A 74 -16.47 -22.81 21.11
N VAL A 75 -15.48 -22.87 20.22
CA VAL A 75 -14.06 -23.03 20.56
C VAL A 75 -13.30 -21.82 20.04
N SER A 76 -12.66 -21.07 20.94
CA SER A 76 -11.88 -19.89 20.57
C SER A 76 -10.40 -20.22 20.46
N MET A 77 -9.75 -19.79 19.38
CA MET A 77 -8.31 -19.93 19.21
C MET A 77 -7.51 -19.13 20.26
N ASP A 78 -8.11 -18.07 20.80
CA ASP A 78 -7.49 -17.23 21.83
C ASP A 78 -7.21 -18.00 23.12
N ASP A 79 -7.94 -19.09 23.40
CA ASP A 79 -7.69 -19.94 24.58
C ASP A 79 -6.31 -20.62 24.54
N ALA A 80 -5.77 -20.85 23.33
CA ALA A 80 -4.44 -21.42 23.11
C ALA A 80 -3.33 -20.36 22.96
N LYS A 81 -3.66 -19.07 22.82
CA LYS A 81 -2.70 -17.99 22.61
C LYS A 81 -1.76 -17.86 23.81
N TYR A 82 -0.47 -17.63 23.55
CA TYR A 82 0.46 -17.29 24.62
C TYR A 82 0.07 -15.96 25.28
N SER A 83 0.52 -15.76 26.53
CA SER A 83 0.32 -14.48 27.21
C SER A 83 1.05 -13.35 26.49
N GLU A 84 0.56 -12.14 26.68
CA GLU A 84 1.19 -10.92 26.16
C GLU A 84 2.69 -10.84 26.52
N GLU A 85 3.05 -11.13 27.78
CA GLU A 85 4.45 -11.16 28.24
C GLU A 85 5.32 -12.13 27.43
N HIS A 86 4.79 -13.32 27.14
CA HIS A 86 5.51 -14.32 26.36
C HIS A 86 5.67 -13.88 24.90
N ILE A 87 4.61 -13.32 24.30
CA ILE A 87 4.66 -12.79 22.93
C ILE A 87 5.68 -11.65 22.84
N PHE A 88 5.71 -10.72 23.81
CA PHE A 88 6.72 -9.67 23.84
C PHE A 88 8.14 -10.22 23.94
N ALA A 89 8.38 -11.23 24.79
CA ALA A 89 9.68 -11.87 24.88
C ALA A 89 10.10 -12.54 23.56
N MET A 90 9.15 -13.11 22.80
CA MET A 90 9.44 -13.64 21.45
C MET A 90 9.87 -12.55 20.47
N LEU A 91 9.28 -11.36 20.58
CA LEU A 91 9.44 -10.25 19.61
C LEU A 91 10.49 -9.21 20.02
N GLU A 92 11.07 -9.32 21.22
CA GLU A 92 11.96 -8.30 21.84
C GLU A 92 13.08 -7.85 20.90
N ARG A 93 13.72 -8.80 20.21
CA ARG A 93 14.82 -8.52 19.28
C ARG A 93 14.39 -7.79 18.01
N ASN A 94 13.10 -7.85 17.66
CA ASN A 94 12.59 -7.37 16.39
C ASN A 94 11.89 -6.02 16.50
N ILE A 95 11.23 -5.71 17.62
CA ILE A 95 10.48 -4.47 17.72
C ILE A 95 11.35 -3.27 18.11
N THR A 96 12.51 -3.46 18.76
CA THR A 96 13.48 -2.42 19.17
C THR A 96 12.89 -1.19 19.90
N ASP A 97 13.76 -0.38 20.51
CA ASP A 97 13.33 0.86 21.21
C ASP A 97 13.07 2.03 20.25
N ASP A 98 13.45 1.92 18.98
CA ASP A 98 13.17 2.93 17.96
C ASP A 98 11.65 3.16 17.83
N ARG A 99 11.19 4.40 17.66
CA ARG A 99 9.74 4.70 17.61
C ARG A 99 9.07 4.17 16.34
N VAL A 100 9.81 4.01 15.25
CA VAL A 100 9.31 3.74 13.89
C VAL A 100 9.85 2.41 13.34
N PHE A 101 11.12 2.09 13.56
CA PHE A 101 11.78 0.95 12.93
C PHE A 101 11.87 -0.29 13.81
N GLY A 102 11.57 -1.44 13.21
CA GLY A 102 11.86 -2.76 13.74
C GLY A 102 12.73 -3.55 12.76
N VAL A 103 12.89 -4.83 13.02
CA VAL A 103 13.66 -5.77 12.19
C VAL A 103 12.72 -6.88 11.75
N ILE A 104 12.72 -7.19 10.45
CA ILE A 104 11.87 -8.24 9.88
C ILE A 104 12.16 -9.59 10.54
N ALA A 105 11.08 -10.31 10.90
CA ALA A 105 11.17 -11.64 11.49
C ALA A 105 10.35 -12.68 10.70
N PRO A 106 10.86 -13.90 10.49
CA PRO A 106 10.15 -14.94 9.75
C PRO A 106 9.15 -15.77 10.60
N HIS A 107 8.66 -15.25 11.72
CA HIS A 107 7.78 -15.97 12.67
C HIS A 107 6.54 -16.59 12.03
N LYS A 108 6.16 -17.82 12.32
CA LYS A 108 4.89 -18.37 11.81
C LYS A 108 3.76 -18.22 12.83
N LEU A 109 2.52 -18.14 12.35
CA LEU A 109 1.36 -17.88 13.22
C LEU A 109 1.21 -18.97 14.30
N ASP A 110 1.52 -20.22 14.00
CA ASP A 110 1.47 -21.35 14.93
C ASP A 110 2.48 -21.25 16.10
N GLU A 111 3.55 -20.48 15.95
CA GLU A 111 4.55 -20.26 17.01
C GLU A 111 4.00 -19.47 18.20
N PHE A 112 2.91 -18.71 18.01
CA PHE A 112 2.32 -17.84 19.03
C PHE A 112 1.27 -18.55 19.91
N PHE A 113 1.10 -19.86 19.74
CA PHE A 113 0.16 -20.65 20.52
C PHE A 113 0.86 -21.74 21.35
N ASN A 114 0.32 -21.98 22.53
CA ASN A 114 0.73 -23.09 23.37
C ASN A 114 0.30 -24.42 22.75
N SER A 115 1.27 -25.27 22.41
CA SER A 115 1.03 -26.53 21.71
C SER A 115 0.14 -27.51 22.48
N GLU A 116 0.23 -27.57 23.82
CA GLU A 116 -0.62 -28.44 24.65
C GLU A 116 -2.06 -27.95 24.66
N LYS A 117 -2.26 -26.64 24.83
CA LYS A 117 -3.60 -26.03 24.77
C LYS A 117 -4.21 -26.18 23.39
N LEU A 118 -3.45 -25.93 22.32
CA LEU A 118 -3.91 -26.11 20.95
C LEU A 118 -4.36 -27.57 20.69
N GLN A 119 -3.58 -28.54 21.19
CA GLN A 119 -3.94 -29.94 21.09
C GLN A 119 -5.21 -30.29 21.91
N ALA A 120 -5.40 -29.65 23.06
CA ALA A 120 -6.63 -29.79 23.84
C ALA A 120 -7.85 -29.23 23.10
N LEU A 121 -7.75 -28.03 22.49
CA LEU A 121 -8.84 -27.45 21.68
C LEU A 121 -9.22 -28.36 20.49
N ARG A 122 -8.20 -28.93 19.80
CA ARG A 122 -8.42 -29.93 18.74
C ARG A 122 -9.20 -31.14 19.24
N GLN A 123 -8.88 -31.62 20.44
CA GLN A 123 -9.56 -32.76 21.03
C GLN A 123 -11.01 -32.41 21.40
N THR A 124 -11.27 -31.23 21.97
CA THR A 124 -12.61 -30.74 22.28
C THR A 124 -13.52 -30.72 21.05
N VAL A 125 -13.03 -30.26 19.89
CA VAL A 125 -13.80 -30.27 18.63
C VAL A 125 -14.05 -31.70 18.12
N ARG A 126 -13.11 -32.63 18.31
CA ARG A 126 -13.25 -34.03 17.90
C ARG A 126 -14.29 -34.76 18.76
N ASP A 127 -14.26 -34.53 20.07
CA ASP A 127 -15.13 -35.19 21.06
C ASP A 127 -16.58 -34.69 21.03
N ALA A 128 -16.87 -33.57 20.36
CA ALA A 128 -18.23 -33.12 20.14
C ALA A 128 -18.96 -34.06 19.16
N ASP A 129 -19.94 -34.82 19.63
CA ASP A 129 -20.58 -35.89 18.83
C ASP A 129 -21.73 -35.42 17.93
N SER A 130 -22.30 -34.23 18.16
CA SER A 130 -23.45 -33.70 17.40
C SER A 130 -23.59 -32.18 17.55
N GLY A 131 -24.45 -31.60 16.70
CA GLY A 131 -24.76 -30.18 16.68
C GLY A 131 -23.79 -29.34 15.84
N LEU A 132 -23.98 -28.02 15.88
CA LEU A 132 -23.08 -27.06 15.28
C LEU A 132 -21.92 -26.77 16.25
N ILE A 133 -20.68 -27.01 15.80
CA ILE A 133 -19.46 -26.59 16.47
C ILE A 133 -18.92 -25.38 15.71
N VAL A 134 -18.67 -24.28 16.42
CA VAL A 134 -18.01 -23.10 15.84
C VAL A 134 -16.59 -23.01 16.38
N VAL A 135 -15.61 -22.95 15.48
CA VAL A 135 -14.21 -22.67 15.80
C VAL A 135 -13.91 -21.27 15.28
N ILE A 136 -13.49 -20.36 16.16
CA ILE A 136 -13.33 -18.94 15.81
C ILE A 136 -12.00 -18.36 16.32
N GLY A 137 -11.42 -17.44 15.55
CA GLY A 137 -10.29 -16.61 15.99
C GLY A 137 -9.16 -16.56 14.97
N HIS A 138 -8.07 -15.90 15.34
CA HIS A 138 -6.88 -15.79 14.51
C HIS A 138 -6.16 -17.13 14.44
N GLY A 139 -6.19 -17.81 13.29
CA GLY A 139 -5.62 -19.15 13.17
C GLY A 139 -6.58 -20.27 13.54
N ALA A 140 -7.90 -20.03 13.50
CA ALA A 140 -8.94 -21.03 13.78
C ALA A 140 -8.75 -22.32 12.97
N ARG A 141 -8.24 -22.23 11.74
CA ARG A 141 -7.97 -23.39 10.87
C ARG A 141 -6.87 -24.32 11.42
N LEU A 142 -6.05 -23.85 12.38
CA LEU A 142 -5.09 -24.69 13.10
C LEU A 142 -5.77 -25.68 14.06
N ILE A 143 -7.02 -25.42 14.48
CA ILE A 143 -7.79 -26.33 15.35
C ILE A 143 -8.54 -27.36 14.50
N ALA A 144 -9.15 -26.96 13.38
CA ALA A 144 -9.96 -27.88 12.57
C ALA A 144 -9.98 -27.54 11.06
N ASP A 145 -9.99 -28.62 10.26
CA ASP A 145 -10.90 -28.88 9.13
C ASP A 145 -12.02 -27.85 8.89
N GLY A 146 -13.16 -28.13 9.52
CA GLY A 146 -14.41 -27.47 9.21
C GLY A 146 -15.09 -28.11 8.02
N ASP A 147 -16.40 -28.27 8.12
CA ASP A 147 -17.31 -28.61 7.03
C ASP A 147 -17.73 -27.35 6.25
N THR A 148 -17.58 -26.17 6.84
CA THR A 148 -17.68 -24.87 6.17
C THR A 148 -16.60 -23.95 6.71
N PHE A 149 -15.86 -23.31 5.80
CA PHE A 149 -14.75 -22.44 6.13
C PHE A 149 -15.00 -21.00 5.68
N VAL A 150 -15.14 -20.10 6.65
CA VAL A 150 -15.25 -18.65 6.46
C VAL A 150 -13.93 -17.99 6.85
N TYR A 151 -13.40 -17.14 5.98
CA TYR A 151 -12.26 -16.27 6.30
C TYR A 151 -12.73 -14.82 6.36
N ALA A 152 -12.68 -14.21 7.55
CA ALA A 152 -13.01 -12.81 7.74
C ALA A 152 -11.77 -11.93 7.58
N ASP A 153 -11.86 -10.93 6.72
CA ASP A 153 -10.75 -10.03 6.39
C ASP A 153 -11.22 -8.56 6.35
N LEU A 154 -10.24 -7.65 6.30
CA LEU A 154 -10.41 -6.20 6.22
C LEU A 154 -9.12 -5.55 5.71
N ALA A 155 -9.25 -4.44 5.00
CA ALA A 155 -8.11 -3.68 4.52
C ALA A 155 -7.22 -3.18 5.67
N ARG A 156 -5.89 -3.16 5.45
CA ARG A 156 -4.93 -2.69 6.47
C ARG A 156 -5.14 -1.23 6.84
N TRP A 157 -5.63 -0.43 5.91
CA TRP A 157 -6.03 0.94 6.19
C TRP A 157 -7.08 1.02 7.31
N GLU A 158 -8.09 0.15 7.30
CA GLU A 158 -9.11 0.14 8.35
C GLU A 158 -8.52 -0.31 9.70
N ILE A 159 -7.55 -1.23 9.72
CA ILE A 159 -6.79 -1.58 10.95
C ILE A 159 -6.13 -0.33 11.54
N GLN A 160 -5.48 0.48 10.69
CA GLN A 160 -4.87 1.74 11.13
C GLN A 160 -5.90 2.76 11.62
N GLN A 161 -7.08 2.83 11.00
CA GLN A 161 -8.14 3.70 11.50
C GLN A 161 -8.65 3.24 12.87
N ARG A 162 -8.82 1.93 13.08
CA ARG A 162 -9.16 1.37 14.40
C ARG A 162 -8.08 1.70 15.44
N PHE A 163 -6.80 1.67 15.07
CA PHE A 163 -5.72 2.13 15.95
C PHE A 163 -5.84 3.61 16.33
N ARG A 164 -6.18 4.48 15.36
CA ARG A 164 -6.34 5.94 15.57
C ARG A 164 -7.60 6.27 16.38
N ARG A 165 -8.67 5.48 16.25
CA ARG A 165 -9.90 5.60 17.05
C ARG A 165 -9.77 5.00 18.46
N GLY A 166 -8.67 4.31 18.76
CA GLY A 166 -8.44 3.66 20.06
C GLY A 166 -9.27 2.39 20.26
N GLU A 167 -9.81 1.82 19.19
CA GLU A 167 -10.70 0.65 19.21
C GLU A 167 -9.93 -0.68 19.19
N LEU A 168 -8.65 -0.64 18.83
CA LEU A 168 -7.82 -1.82 18.57
C LEU A 168 -6.39 -1.64 19.07
N GLY A 169 -5.83 -2.71 19.64
CA GLY A 169 -4.40 -2.90 19.93
C GLY A 169 -3.74 -3.86 18.93
N ASN A 170 -2.43 -3.98 18.99
CA ASN A 170 -1.70 -5.03 18.27
C ASN A 170 -2.19 -6.42 18.70
N TRP A 171 -2.05 -7.40 17.81
CA TRP A 171 -2.51 -8.75 18.10
C TRP A 171 -1.75 -9.35 19.28
N GLY A 172 -2.48 -9.79 20.32
CA GLY A 172 -1.88 -10.36 21.52
C GLY A 172 -1.24 -9.32 22.46
N ALA A 173 -1.61 -8.05 22.34
CA ALA A 173 -1.23 -6.99 23.27
C ALA A 173 -2.43 -6.11 23.66
N GLU A 174 -2.44 -5.63 24.90
CA GLU A 174 -3.47 -4.71 25.42
C GLU A 174 -3.00 -3.24 25.31
N ASN A 175 -2.40 -2.88 24.18
CA ASN A 175 -1.72 -1.61 23.97
C ASN A 175 -2.58 -0.55 23.26
N TYR A 176 -3.88 -0.48 23.57
CA TYR A 176 -4.85 0.44 22.92
C TYR A 176 -4.38 1.90 22.91
N ASN A 177 -3.81 2.35 24.04
CA ASN A 177 -3.36 3.72 24.27
C ASN A 177 -1.90 3.98 23.85
N GLU A 178 -1.21 2.98 23.28
CA GLU A 178 0.14 3.16 22.77
C GLU A 178 0.15 4.07 21.53
N ASP A 179 1.24 4.79 21.35
CA ASP A 179 1.54 5.58 20.16
C ASP A 179 1.28 4.78 18.87
N VAL A 180 0.51 5.36 17.97
CA VAL A 180 0.09 4.73 16.71
C VAL A 180 1.31 4.32 15.87
N LEU A 181 2.41 5.07 15.91
CA LEU A 181 3.62 4.71 15.17
C LEU A 181 4.26 3.42 15.70
N ARG A 182 4.25 3.19 17.01
CA ARG A 182 4.74 1.94 17.60
C ARG A 182 3.82 0.76 17.27
N LYS A 183 2.51 0.98 17.26
CA LYS A 183 1.54 -0.05 16.84
C LYS A 183 1.73 -0.43 15.37
N TYR A 184 1.91 0.59 14.52
CA TYR A 184 2.19 0.41 13.10
C TYR A 184 3.51 -0.33 12.88
N LYS A 185 4.59 0.06 13.57
CA LYS A 185 5.89 -0.64 13.56
C LYS A 185 5.71 -2.14 13.81
N ARG A 186 5.07 -2.52 14.92
CA ARG A 186 4.84 -3.95 15.23
C ARG A 186 4.03 -4.65 14.15
N SER A 187 3.01 -3.98 13.62
CA SER A 187 2.17 -4.51 12.55
C SER A 187 2.96 -4.76 11.27
N PHE A 188 3.71 -3.77 10.81
CA PHE A 188 4.52 -3.83 9.59
C PHE A 188 5.60 -4.91 9.70
N PHE A 189 6.46 -4.82 10.71
CA PHE A 189 7.66 -5.66 10.78
C PHE A 189 7.36 -7.12 11.12
N ILE A 190 6.23 -7.39 11.78
CA ILE A 190 5.89 -8.72 12.29
C ILE A 190 4.50 -9.15 11.88
N GLU A 191 3.46 -8.51 12.42
CA GLU A 191 2.11 -9.10 12.45
C GLU A 191 1.57 -9.31 11.04
N TRP A 192 1.56 -8.29 10.19
CA TRP A 192 1.05 -8.42 8.83
C TRP A 192 1.76 -9.53 8.06
N ARG A 193 3.09 -9.62 8.17
CA ARG A 193 3.87 -10.68 7.50
C ARG A 193 3.60 -12.07 8.05
N VAL A 194 3.31 -12.20 9.35
CA VAL A 194 2.88 -13.46 9.99
C VAL A 194 1.52 -13.87 9.44
N PHE A 195 0.56 -12.95 9.46
CA PHE A 195 -0.81 -13.19 9.02
C PHE A 195 -0.90 -13.42 7.50
N ASP A 196 -0.15 -12.70 6.68
CA ASP A 196 -0.09 -12.87 5.22
C ASP A 196 0.41 -14.27 4.82
N ARG A 197 1.49 -14.74 5.46
CA ARG A 197 2.05 -16.08 5.22
C ARG A 197 1.11 -17.19 5.67
N TYR A 198 0.27 -16.90 6.65
CA TYR A 198 -0.78 -17.81 7.08
C TYR A 198 -1.94 -17.81 6.09
N LYS A 199 -2.53 -16.64 5.81
CA LYS A 199 -3.72 -16.51 4.96
C LYS A 199 -3.51 -16.92 3.52
N SER A 200 -2.33 -16.63 2.94
CA SER A 200 -2.01 -16.95 1.54
C SER A 200 -2.19 -18.43 1.18
N LYS A 201 -2.05 -19.32 2.16
CA LYS A 201 -2.24 -20.77 1.99
C LYS A 201 -3.71 -21.19 2.07
N LEU A 202 -4.57 -20.35 2.65
CA LEU A 202 -5.95 -20.67 3.00
C LEU A 202 -6.95 -20.08 2.03
N LEU A 203 -6.66 -18.91 1.43
CA LEU A 203 -7.60 -18.17 0.58
C LEU A 203 -8.11 -18.98 -0.63
N ALA A 204 -7.34 -19.94 -1.12
CA ALA A 204 -7.76 -20.83 -2.20
C ALA A 204 -8.78 -21.91 -1.76
N GLU A 205 -8.92 -22.14 -0.45
CA GLU A 205 -9.71 -23.23 0.15
C GLU A 205 -10.96 -22.72 0.89
N ILE A 206 -11.18 -21.41 0.97
CA ILE A 206 -12.32 -20.84 1.68
C ILE A 206 -13.64 -21.22 0.99
N ASP A 207 -14.68 -21.53 1.76
CA ASP A 207 -16.05 -21.56 1.25
C ASP A 207 -16.60 -20.14 1.07
N PHE A 208 -16.21 -19.23 1.98
CA PHE A 208 -16.65 -17.84 1.96
C PHE A 208 -15.54 -16.89 2.43
N LEU A 209 -15.46 -15.74 1.75
CA LEU A 209 -14.77 -14.56 2.27
C LEU A 209 -15.80 -13.63 2.92
N LEU A 210 -15.50 -13.14 4.12
CA LEU A 210 -16.32 -12.18 4.85
C LEU A 210 -15.57 -10.84 4.94
N ASP A 211 -16.06 -9.83 4.22
CA ASP A 211 -15.61 -8.43 4.30
C ASP A 211 -16.18 -7.78 5.57
N THR A 212 -15.26 -7.34 6.43
CA THR A 212 -15.55 -6.71 7.73
C THR A 212 -15.01 -5.28 7.87
N ASN A 213 -14.74 -4.61 6.74
CA ASN A 213 -14.22 -3.23 6.73
C ASN A 213 -15.18 -2.27 7.44
N THR A 214 -16.48 -2.38 7.18
CA THR A 214 -17.52 -1.53 7.78
C THR A 214 -18.25 -2.27 8.91
N ALA A 215 -18.17 -1.74 10.13
CA ALA A 215 -18.88 -2.29 11.28
C ALA A 215 -20.40 -2.33 11.04
N PHE A 216 -21.03 -3.45 11.41
CA PHE A 216 -22.45 -3.76 11.27
C PHE A 216 -22.98 -3.76 9.83
N ASP A 217 -22.11 -3.67 8.82
CA ASP A 217 -22.46 -3.76 7.40
C ASP A 217 -21.52 -4.72 6.64
N PRO A 218 -21.46 -5.99 7.06
CA PRO A 218 -20.60 -6.97 6.41
C PRO A 218 -21.11 -7.35 5.02
N LYS A 219 -20.20 -7.84 4.19
CA LYS A 219 -20.53 -8.51 2.93
C LYS A 219 -19.84 -9.87 2.92
N MET A 220 -20.51 -10.88 2.38
CA MET A 220 -19.92 -12.21 2.25
C MET A 220 -20.06 -12.68 0.81
N VAL A 221 -19.00 -13.25 0.27
CA VAL A 221 -18.96 -13.79 -1.08
C VAL A 221 -18.48 -15.24 -1.06
N SER A 222 -18.99 -16.07 -1.97
CA SER A 222 -18.49 -17.44 -2.11
C SER A 222 -17.00 -17.45 -2.46
N GLY A 223 -16.27 -18.44 -1.96
CA GLY A 223 -14.83 -18.59 -2.24
C GLY A 223 -14.54 -18.79 -3.73
N GLU A 224 -15.45 -19.44 -4.47
CA GLU A 224 -15.36 -19.56 -5.92
C GLU A 224 -15.44 -18.19 -6.60
N ALA A 225 -16.45 -17.38 -6.25
CA ALA A 225 -16.63 -16.05 -6.81
C ALA A 225 -15.48 -15.10 -6.44
N PHE A 226 -14.99 -15.16 -5.21
CA PHE A 226 -13.80 -14.43 -4.77
C PHE A 226 -12.58 -14.74 -5.64
N ASN A 227 -12.24 -16.03 -5.78
CA ASN A 227 -11.11 -16.47 -6.60
C ASN A 227 -11.30 -16.12 -8.08
N ALA A 228 -12.53 -16.14 -8.59
CA ALA A 228 -12.84 -15.68 -9.95
C ALA A 228 -12.64 -14.17 -10.10
N GLY A 229 -13.02 -13.37 -9.10
CA GLY A 229 -12.79 -11.93 -9.07
C GLY A 229 -11.30 -11.57 -9.14
N LEU A 230 -10.45 -12.25 -8.37
CA LEU A 230 -9.00 -12.06 -8.42
C LEU A 230 -8.38 -12.42 -9.78
N LYS A 231 -8.86 -13.51 -10.41
CA LYS A 231 -8.44 -13.89 -11.77
C LYS A 231 -8.90 -12.87 -12.82
N GLN A 232 -10.11 -12.34 -12.70
CA GLN A 232 -10.61 -11.31 -13.61
C GLN A 232 -9.85 -9.98 -13.44
N ALA A 233 -9.49 -9.59 -12.21
CA ALA A 233 -8.68 -8.40 -11.96
C ALA A 233 -7.30 -8.49 -12.64
N THR A 234 -6.66 -9.67 -12.59
CA THR A 234 -5.36 -9.87 -13.26
C THR A 234 -5.43 -10.03 -14.78
N ALA A 235 -6.62 -10.07 -15.39
CA ALA A 235 -6.79 -10.21 -16.84
C ALA A 235 -7.08 -8.88 -17.57
N GLN A 236 -7.13 -7.76 -16.84
CA GLN A 236 -7.52 -6.46 -17.38
C GLN A 236 -6.83 -5.31 -16.64
N PRO A 237 -6.86 -4.07 -17.18
CA PRO A 237 -6.50 -2.88 -16.41
C PRO A 237 -7.39 -2.73 -15.18
N PHE A 238 -6.82 -2.35 -14.05
CA PHE A 238 -7.59 -2.06 -12.85
C PHE A 238 -6.93 -0.97 -12.00
N ARG A 239 -7.67 -0.45 -11.02
CA ARG A 239 -7.20 0.52 -10.03
C ARG A 239 -7.47 0.01 -8.63
N LEU A 240 -6.67 0.47 -7.69
CA LEU A 240 -6.88 0.25 -6.27
C LEU A 240 -7.70 1.41 -5.70
N VAL A 241 -8.29 1.23 -4.51
CA VAL A 241 -8.97 2.33 -3.82
C VAL A 241 -7.92 3.30 -3.28
N PRO A 242 -7.85 4.54 -3.78
CA PRO A 242 -6.90 5.52 -3.27
C PRO A 242 -7.27 5.91 -1.85
N PHE A 243 -6.24 6.11 -1.03
CA PHE A 243 -6.40 6.58 0.33
C PHE A 243 -5.68 7.92 0.55
N PHE A 244 -6.37 8.89 1.16
CA PHE A 244 -5.92 10.27 1.34
C PHE A 244 -5.80 10.66 2.82
N ASP A 245 -4.62 11.12 3.27
CA ASP A 245 -4.37 11.49 4.68
C ASP A 245 -3.96 12.96 4.83
N PRO A 246 -4.48 13.70 5.83
CA PRO A 246 -3.88 14.97 6.24
C PRO A 246 -2.46 14.80 6.78
N GLY A 247 -1.70 15.89 6.80
CA GLY A 247 -0.34 15.89 7.34
C GLY A 247 0.17 17.28 7.68
N VAL A 248 1.26 17.35 8.45
CA VAL A 248 1.85 18.62 8.93
C VAL A 248 2.24 19.58 7.80
N TRP A 249 2.57 19.04 6.64
CA TRP A 249 3.01 19.79 5.46
C TRP A 249 1.94 19.91 4.37
N GLY A 250 0.79 19.25 4.55
CA GLY A 250 -0.19 19.02 3.49
C GLY A 250 -0.73 20.29 2.84
N GLY A 251 -1.00 20.18 1.54
CA GLY A 251 -1.50 21.22 0.66
C GLY A 251 -3.00 21.12 0.40
N GLN A 252 -3.39 21.70 -0.74
CA GLN A 252 -4.79 21.97 -1.10
C GLN A 252 -5.16 21.44 -2.48
N TRP A 253 -4.21 20.88 -3.23
CA TRP A 253 -4.41 20.46 -4.62
C TRP A 253 -5.39 19.29 -4.72
N MET A 254 -5.24 18.28 -3.85
CA MET A 254 -6.09 17.09 -3.88
C MET A 254 -7.57 17.39 -3.58
N LYS A 255 -7.87 18.46 -2.82
CA LYS A 255 -9.25 18.90 -2.59
C LYS A 255 -9.96 19.32 -3.87
N GLU A 256 -9.22 19.89 -4.81
CA GLU A 256 -9.78 20.34 -6.08
C GLU A 256 -9.74 19.21 -7.10
N VAL A 257 -8.57 18.60 -7.31
CA VAL A 257 -8.36 17.65 -8.41
C VAL A 257 -8.98 16.28 -8.12
N CYS A 258 -8.94 15.81 -6.89
CA CYS A 258 -9.55 14.52 -6.48
C CYS A 258 -10.96 14.70 -5.86
N ASP A 259 -11.49 15.93 -5.87
CA ASP A 259 -12.76 16.33 -5.24
C ASP A 259 -12.92 15.81 -3.80
N LEU A 260 -11.90 16.06 -2.97
CA LEU A 260 -11.94 15.69 -1.56
C LEU A 260 -12.71 16.72 -0.71
N ASP A 261 -12.98 16.32 0.53
CA ASP A 261 -13.66 17.17 1.52
C ASP A 261 -12.90 18.49 1.73
N ARG A 262 -13.57 19.60 1.43
CA ARG A 262 -12.99 20.94 1.50
C ARG A 262 -12.92 21.46 2.94
N ASP A 263 -13.68 20.87 3.86
CA ASP A 263 -13.72 21.24 5.28
C ASP A 263 -12.52 20.71 6.07
N LYS A 264 -11.83 19.67 5.56
CA LYS A 264 -10.54 19.23 6.12
C LYS A 264 -9.51 20.36 5.99
N SER A 265 -8.53 20.45 6.90
CA SER A 265 -7.50 21.48 6.84
C SER A 265 -6.63 21.35 5.58
N ASN A 266 -6.14 20.14 5.30
CA ASN A 266 -5.30 19.82 4.17
C ASN A 266 -5.35 18.32 3.84
N TYR A 267 -4.65 17.95 2.78
CA TYR A 267 -4.23 16.59 2.48
C TYR A 267 -2.75 16.62 2.16
N ALA A 268 -2.00 15.64 2.70
CA ALA A 268 -0.56 15.52 2.47
C ALA A 268 -0.28 14.36 1.54
N TRP A 269 -0.79 13.17 1.87
CA TRP A 269 -0.48 11.92 1.20
C TRP A 269 -1.66 11.38 0.40
N CYS A 270 -1.39 10.71 -0.73
CA CYS A 270 -2.34 9.78 -1.34
C CYS A 270 -1.65 8.50 -1.79
N PHE A 271 -1.87 7.42 -1.08
CA PHE A 271 -1.51 6.09 -1.57
C PHE A 271 -2.49 5.70 -2.70
N ASP A 272 -2.14 6.00 -3.95
CA ASP A 272 -2.98 5.73 -5.14
C ASP A 272 -2.66 4.35 -5.74
N CYS A 273 -1.42 3.85 -5.56
CA CYS A 273 -1.04 2.48 -5.88
C CYS A 273 0.05 1.98 -4.92
N VAL A 274 -0.36 1.52 -3.74
CA VAL A 274 0.45 0.88 -2.69
C VAL A 274 -0.33 -0.34 -2.20
N PRO A 275 -0.20 -1.51 -2.84
CA PRO A 275 -1.05 -2.66 -2.53
C PRO A 275 -1.01 -3.09 -1.06
N GLU A 276 0.10 -2.89 -0.37
CA GLU A 276 0.26 -3.13 1.06
C GLU A 276 -0.71 -2.32 1.92
N GLU A 277 -1.16 -1.16 1.45
CA GLU A 277 -2.01 -0.21 2.18
C GLU A 277 -3.43 -0.13 1.59
N ASN A 278 -3.56 -0.26 0.27
CA ASN A 278 -4.84 -0.08 -0.43
C ASN A 278 -5.74 -1.32 -0.36
N SER A 279 -7.04 -1.06 -0.53
CA SER A 279 -8.04 -2.08 -0.81
C SER A 279 -8.30 -2.23 -2.32
N LEU A 280 -8.94 -3.35 -2.67
CA LEU A 280 -9.50 -3.63 -3.98
C LEU A 280 -11.01 -3.86 -3.83
N LEU A 281 -11.81 -3.19 -4.66
CA LEU A 281 -13.27 -3.39 -4.68
C LEU A 281 -13.63 -4.40 -5.78
N LEU A 282 -14.31 -5.48 -5.38
CA LEU A 282 -14.88 -6.47 -6.28
C LEU A 282 -16.40 -6.33 -6.28
N LYS A 283 -16.97 -6.09 -7.45
CA LYS A 283 -18.41 -5.86 -7.60
C LYS A 283 -19.11 -7.08 -8.17
N TYR A 284 -20.07 -7.62 -7.41
CA TYR A 284 -20.90 -8.76 -7.75
C TYR A 284 -22.34 -8.29 -7.91
N GLY A 285 -22.75 -7.99 -9.14
CA GLY A 285 -24.05 -7.38 -9.42
C GLY A 285 -24.22 -6.05 -8.68
N GLY A 286 -25.10 -6.01 -7.67
CA GLY A 286 -25.37 -4.82 -6.87
C GLY A 286 -24.52 -4.68 -5.60
N ILE A 287 -23.69 -5.67 -5.27
CA ILE A 287 -22.93 -5.72 -4.00
C ILE A 287 -21.45 -5.50 -4.30
N ILE A 288 -20.83 -4.60 -3.54
CA ILE A 288 -19.38 -4.37 -3.55
C ILE A 288 -18.80 -5.01 -2.30
N VAL A 289 -17.78 -5.85 -2.51
CA VAL A 289 -16.97 -6.47 -1.46
C VAL A 289 -15.61 -5.78 -1.49
N GLU A 290 -15.18 -5.27 -0.34
CA GLU A 290 -13.88 -4.65 -0.17
C GLU A 290 -12.90 -5.64 0.44
N ILE A 291 -11.77 -5.85 -0.23
CA ILE A 291 -10.72 -6.76 0.22
C ILE A 291 -9.38 -6.02 0.33
N PRO A 292 -8.44 -6.47 1.17
CA PRO A 292 -7.04 -6.04 1.05
C PRO A 292 -6.54 -6.33 -0.36
N SER A 293 -5.95 -5.35 -1.04
CA SER A 293 -5.38 -5.62 -2.36
C SER A 293 -4.20 -6.60 -2.30
N GLN A 294 -3.59 -6.76 -1.13
CA GLN A 294 -2.64 -7.84 -0.82
C GLN A 294 -3.20 -9.25 -1.08
N ASP A 295 -4.51 -9.48 -1.01
CA ASP A 295 -5.06 -10.80 -1.35
C ASP A 295 -4.80 -11.15 -2.82
N LEU A 296 -4.88 -10.16 -3.72
CA LEU A 296 -4.53 -10.31 -5.12
C LEU A 296 -3.04 -10.60 -5.30
N VAL A 297 -2.17 -9.84 -4.60
CA VAL A 297 -0.71 -9.99 -4.68
C VAL A 297 -0.28 -11.37 -4.18
N LEU A 298 -0.81 -11.82 -3.04
CA LEU A 298 -0.44 -13.08 -2.40
C LEU A 298 -0.93 -14.31 -3.15
N THR A 299 -2.08 -14.24 -3.83
CA THR A 299 -2.73 -15.41 -4.46
C THR A 299 -2.58 -15.46 -5.98
N GLN A 300 -2.37 -14.31 -6.66
CA GLN A 300 -2.16 -14.23 -8.11
C GLN A 300 -0.80 -13.59 -8.49
N PRO A 301 0.32 -13.80 -7.76
CA PRO A 301 1.55 -13.02 -7.96
C PRO A 301 2.12 -13.17 -9.36
N ARG A 302 2.10 -14.37 -9.94
CA ARG A 302 2.65 -14.60 -11.29
C ARG A 302 1.82 -13.95 -12.40
N ALA A 303 0.49 -13.98 -12.29
CA ALA A 303 -0.40 -13.33 -13.26
C ALA A 303 -0.34 -11.81 -13.15
N LEU A 304 -0.21 -11.29 -11.91
CA LEU A 304 -0.09 -9.86 -11.64
C LEU A 304 1.28 -9.32 -12.05
N LEU A 305 2.34 -9.86 -11.46
CA LEU A 305 3.70 -9.31 -11.50
C LEU A 305 4.52 -9.81 -12.69
N GLY A 306 4.25 -11.03 -13.15
CA GLY A 306 5.08 -11.74 -14.12
C GLY A 306 6.15 -12.61 -13.47
N ASP A 307 6.69 -13.56 -14.24
CA ASP A 307 7.62 -14.57 -13.72
C ASP A 307 8.97 -13.99 -13.24
N SER A 308 9.51 -12.98 -13.94
CA SER A 308 10.78 -12.34 -13.57
C SER A 308 10.67 -11.53 -12.28
N VAL A 309 9.60 -10.75 -12.15
CA VAL A 309 9.33 -9.93 -10.97
C VAL A 309 9.06 -10.82 -9.75
N HIS A 310 8.20 -11.84 -9.92
CA HIS A 310 7.94 -12.80 -8.86
C HIS A 310 9.20 -13.59 -8.44
N ALA A 311 10.08 -13.96 -9.39
CA ALA A 311 11.34 -14.63 -9.04
C ALA A 311 12.28 -13.74 -8.21
N ARG A 312 12.20 -12.42 -8.39
CA ARG A 312 13.05 -11.45 -7.69
C ARG A 312 12.50 -11.03 -6.33
N PHE A 313 11.18 -10.83 -6.21
CA PHE A 313 10.55 -10.24 -5.02
C PHE A 313 9.59 -11.19 -4.29
N GLY A 314 9.28 -12.36 -4.86
CA GLY A 314 8.20 -13.20 -4.37
C GLY A 314 6.84 -12.55 -4.57
N ALA A 315 5.91 -12.79 -3.66
CA ALA A 315 4.58 -12.19 -3.66
C ALA A 315 4.59 -10.81 -2.96
N GLU A 316 5.46 -9.92 -3.43
CA GLU A 316 5.56 -8.52 -3.02
C GLU A 316 5.42 -7.62 -4.24
N PHE A 317 4.66 -6.54 -4.14
CA PHE A 317 4.45 -5.61 -5.25
C PHE A 317 5.49 -4.50 -5.20
N PRO A 318 6.46 -4.44 -6.15
CA PRO A 318 7.68 -3.67 -5.91
C PRO A 318 7.60 -2.19 -6.34
N ILE A 319 6.47 -1.72 -6.88
CA ILE A 319 6.29 -0.37 -7.43
C ILE A 319 5.20 0.37 -6.64
N ARG A 320 5.50 1.59 -6.19
CA ARG A 320 4.55 2.48 -5.52
C ARG A 320 4.37 3.78 -6.28
N PHE A 321 3.13 4.25 -6.35
CA PHE A 321 2.76 5.60 -6.79
C PHE A 321 2.05 6.30 -5.62
N ASP A 322 2.56 7.46 -5.21
CA ASP A 322 2.00 8.27 -4.13
C ASP A 322 1.94 9.75 -4.52
N PHE A 323 0.96 10.47 -3.99
CA PHE A 323 0.88 11.92 -4.09
C PHE A 323 1.42 12.60 -2.86
N LEU A 324 2.40 13.48 -3.07
CA LEU A 324 2.88 14.41 -2.06
C LEU A 324 2.41 15.82 -2.42
N ASP A 325 1.35 16.26 -1.76
CA ASP A 325 0.74 17.59 -1.96
C ASP A 325 1.31 18.61 -0.98
N THR A 326 2.22 19.47 -1.46
CA THR A 326 2.71 20.66 -0.75
C THR A 326 2.19 21.96 -1.37
N MET A 327 1.17 21.89 -2.25
CA MET A 327 0.62 23.06 -2.94
C MET A 327 -0.11 23.97 -1.95
N GLN A 328 0.42 25.18 -1.71
CA GLN A 328 0.03 26.04 -0.59
C GLN A 328 0.23 25.37 0.79
N GLY A 329 1.13 24.39 0.87
CA GLY A 329 1.55 23.70 2.07
C GLY A 329 2.95 24.12 2.51
N GLN A 330 3.70 23.18 3.09
CA GLN A 330 5.07 23.40 3.55
C GLN A 330 6.01 22.34 2.96
N HIS A 331 7.32 22.49 3.20
CA HIS A 331 8.31 21.48 2.83
C HIS A 331 8.03 20.12 3.49
N LEU A 332 8.35 19.03 2.79
CA LEU A 332 8.49 17.72 3.41
C LEU A 332 9.71 17.70 4.34
N SER A 333 9.90 16.65 5.14
CA SER A 333 11.14 16.52 5.92
C SER A 333 12.36 16.40 4.99
N LEU A 334 13.50 16.96 5.42
CA LEU A 334 14.79 16.62 4.83
C LEU A 334 15.15 15.19 5.26
N GLN A 335 15.42 14.32 4.29
CA GLN A 335 15.50 12.88 4.54
C GLN A 335 16.46 12.17 3.59
N VAL A 336 16.77 10.92 3.92
CA VAL A 336 17.59 10.01 3.11
C VAL A 336 17.07 8.58 3.24
N HIS A 337 17.12 7.80 2.16
CA HIS A 337 16.76 6.38 2.17
C HIS A 337 17.99 5.49 2.38
N PRO A 338 17.84 4.33 3.04
CA PRO A 338 18.96 3.43 3.29
C PRO A 338 19.56 2.85 2.02
N LEU A 339 20.85 2.54 2.04
CA LEU A 339 21.49 1.73 0.99
C LEU A 339 20.99 0.29 1.04
N THR A 340 21.11 -0.44 -0.08
CA THR A 340 20.69 -1.86 -0.17
C THR A 340 21.37 -2.72 0.88
N GLU A 341 22.68 -2.58 1.07
CA GLU A 341 23.43 -3.36 2.06
C GLU A 341 23.02 -2.99 3.49
N TYR A 342 22.75 -1.70 3.73
CA TYR A 342 22.34 -1.19 5.04
C TYR A 342 20.97 -1.74 5.44
N ILE A 343 19.97 -1.62 4.55
CA ILE A 343 18.61 -2.07 4.86
C ILE A 343 18.54 -3.58 5.07
N GLN A 344 19.38 -4.33 4.36
CA GLN A 344 19.49 -5.77 4.52
C GLN A 344 20.12 -6.18 5.84
N ASN A 345 21.23 -5.55 6.23
CA ASN A 345 21.96 -5.93 7.44
C ASN A 345 21.25 -5.48 8.72
N GLU A 346 20.68 -4.27 8.72
CA GLU A 346 20.09 -3.68 9.93
C GLU A 346 18.61 -4.06 10.11
N PHE A 347 17.84 -4.21 9.02
CA PHE A 347 16.39 -4.40 9.11
C PHE A 347 15.87 -5.68 8.45
N GLY A 348 16.72 -6.44 7.78
CA GLY A 348 16.34 -7.72 7.16
C GLY A 348 15.54 -7.60 5.86
N MET A 349 15.63 -6.46 5.16
CA MET A 349 14.96 -6.24 3.87
C MET A 349 15.89 -6.42 2.68
N HIS A 350 15.42 -7.07 1.61
CA HIS A 350 16.28 -7.48 0.49
C HIS A 350 16.43 -6.44 -0.63
N TYR A 351 15.68 -5.35 -0.57
CA TYR A 351 15.77 -4.21 -1.46
C TYR A 351 15.41 -2.96 -0.68
N THR A 352 15.78 -1.80 -1.22
CA THR A 352 15.60 -0.50 -0.57
C THR A 352 14.61 0.37 -1.34
N GLN A 353 14.24 1.49 -0.73
CA GLN A 353 13.48 2.55 -1.38
C GLN A 353 14.45 3.40 -2.20
N ASP A 354 14.52 3.10 -3.49
CA ASP A 354 14.88 4.09 -4.49
C ASP A 354 13.59 4.78 -4.96
N GLU A 355 13.62 6.10 -5.13
CA GLU A 355 12.44 6.87 -5.52
C GLU A 355 12.74 7.93 -6.57
N SER A 356 11.69 8.54 -7.09
CA SER A 356 11.77 9.71 -7.92
C SER A 356 10.56 10.62 -7.75
N TYR A 357 10.76 11.92 -7.94
CA TYR A 357 9.69 12.92 -7.93
C TYR A 357 9.36 13.32 -9.36
N TYR A 358 8.20 12.87 -9.83
CA TYR A 358 7.59 13.41 -11.03
C TYR A 358 6.66 14.56 -10.66
N MET A 359 6.91 15.76 -11.19
CA MET A 359 6.10 16.94 -10.86
C MET A 359 4.78 16.91 -11.63
N LEU A 360 3.69 16.44 -11.01
CA LEU A 360 2.34 16.51 -11.57
C LEU A 360 1.87 17.96 -11.71
N ASP A 361 2.21 18.81 -10.75
CA ASP A 361 1.96 20.25 -10.79
C ASP A 361 3.02 20.99 -9.96
N ALA A 362 3.22 22.27 -10.26
CA ALA A 362 4.20 23.09 -9.57
C ALA A 362 3.83 24.57 -9.63
N GLY A 363 3.83 25.23 -8.48
CA GLY A 363 3.75 26.68 -8.39
C GLY A 363 5.06 27.37 -8.79
N GLU A 364 5.05 28.70 -8.88
CA GLU A 364 6.22 29.49 -9.30
C GLU A 364 7.45 29.33 -8.39
N LYS A 365 7.24 28.90 -7.14
CA LYS A 365 8.27 28.71 -6.12
C LYS A 365 8.63 27.24 -5.88
N ALA A 366 8.04 26.33 -6.65
CA ALA A 366 8.28 24.90 -6.49
C ALA A 366 9.78 24.60 -6.62
N SER A 367 10.27 23.75 -5.74
CA SER A 367 11.66 23.31 -5.74
C SER A 367 11.80 21.92 -5.16
N VAL A 368 12.91 21.28 -5.47
CA VAL A 368 13.34 20.01 -4.86
C VAL A 368 14.71 20.22 -4.25
N TYR A 369 14.82 19.90 -2.96
CA TYR A 369 16.11 19.79 -2.29
C TYR A 369 16.73 18.46 -2.67
N LEU A 370 17.97 18.45 -3.16
CA LEU A 370 18.58 17.24 -3.72
C LEU A 370 20.11 17.26 -3.67
N GLY A 371 20.69 16.36 -2.87
CA GLY A 371 22.13 16.30 -2.64
C GLY A 371 22.69 17.49 -1.86
N THR A 372 23.99 17.47 -1.64
CA THR A 372 24.70 18.50 -0.85
C THR A 372 25.32 19.56 -1.77
N LYS A 373 25.57 20.75 -1.23
CA LYS A 373 26.30 21.79 -1.97
C LYS A 373 27.75 21.38 -2.20
N SER A 374 28.30 21.70 -3.35
CA SER A 374 29.70 21.39 -3.68
C SER A 374 30.67 22.07 -2.71
N GLY A 375 31.64 21.28 -2.24
CA GLY A 375 32.68 21.75 -1.32
C GLY A 375 32.28 21.88 0.15
N ILE A 376 31.09 21.40 0.55
CA ILE A 376 30.76 21.32 1.98
C ILE A 376 31.67 20.31 2.71
N ASN A 377 31.78 20.47 4.02
CA ASN A 377 32.39 19.47 4.90
C ASN A 377 31.28 18.58 5.50
N PRO A 378 31.25 17.26 5.23
CA PRO A 378 30.27 16.32 5.79
C PRO A 378 30.15 16.36 7.32
N ASP A 379 31.28 16.41 8.03
CA ASP A 379 31.29 16.41 9.49
C ASP A 379 30.65 17.70 10.04
N GLU A 380 30.90 18.84 9.41
CA GLU A 380 30.28 20.11 9.80
C GLU A 380 28.76 20.11 9.58
N MET A 381 28.27 19.49 8.50
CA MET A 381 26.84 19.36 8.26
C MET A 381 26.19 18.45 9.31
N MET A 382 26.82 17.34 9.65
CA MET A 382 26.32 16.43 10.67
C MET A 382 26.29 17.10 12.05
N ASP A 383 27.35 17.83 12.42
CA ASP A 383 27.39 18.61 13.66
C ASP A 383 26.27 19.65 13.72
N ASP A 384 25.94 20.27 12.58
CA ASP A 384 24.84 21.23 12.44
C ASP A 384 23.47 20.55 12.67
N LEU A 385 23.24 19.39 12.05
CA LEU A 385 22.05 18.57 12.25
C LEU A 385 21.90 18.12 13.70
N TYR A 386 22.98 17.66 14.35
CA TYR A 386 22.94 17.26 15.75
C TYR A 386 22.66 18.45 16.68
N ALA A 387 23.22 19.64 16.41
CA ALA A 387 22.90 20.85 17.15
C ALA A 387 21.42 21.24 16.98
N ALA A 388 20.87 21.10 15.77
CA ALA A 388 19.46 21.31 15.52
C ALA A 388 18.57 20.33 16.28
N GLN A 389 18.94 19.05 16.29
CA GLN A 389 18.22 18.02 17.04
C GLN A 389 18.23 18.26 18.55
N ARG A 390 19.32 18.84 19.10
CA ARG A 390 19.40 19.27 20.52
C ARG A 390 18.63 20.56 20.81
N GLY A 391 18.07 21.22 19.80
CA GLY A 391 17.35 22.49 19.93
C GLY A 391 18.27 23.69 20.17
N GLU A 392 19.56 23.58 19.88
CA GLU A 392 20.54 24.66 20.07
C GLU A 392 20.40 25.76 19.02
N LYS A 393 19.97 25.37 17.80
CA LYS A 393 19.73 26.25 16.64
C LYS A 393 18.86 25.56 15.59
N SER A 394 18.50 26.25 14.51
CA SER A 394 18.00 25.59 13.30
C SER A 394 19.15 25.03 12.47
N PHE A 395 18.88 23.99 11.68
CA PHE A 395 19.80 23.52 10.65
C PHE A 395 19.92 24.58 9.54
N ASP A 396 21.14 24.83 9.07
CA ASP A 396 21.46 25.79 8.01
C ASP A 396 21.38 25.12 6.62
N ASP A 397 20.16 24.82 6.17
CA ASP A 397 19.91 24.13 4.91
C ASP A 397 20.45 24.90 3.70
N GLU A 398 20.35 26.23 3.70
CA GLU A 398 20.91 27.08 2.65
C GLU A 398 22.42 26.92 2.49
N ARG A 399 23.15 26.64 3.57
CA ARG A 399 24.60 26.40 3.50
C ARG A 399 24.94 25.03 2.95
N PHE A 400 24.16 24.00 3.28
CA PHE A 400 24.58 22.61 3.08
C PHE A 400 23.88 21.87 1.93
N ILE A 401 22.63 22.21 1.59
CA ILE A 401 21.79 21.40 0.71
C ILE A 401 21.48 22.16 -0.59
N ASN A 402 21.49 21.47 -1.73
CA ASN A 402 21.05 22.11 -2.98
C ASN A 402 19.54 22.30 -2.99
N GLN A 403 19.09 23.34 -3.69
CA GLN A 403 17.68 23.56 -3.99
C GLN A 403 17.53 23.83 -5.48
N PHE A 404 16.96 22.88 -6.20
CA PHE A 404 16.73 22.99 -7.64
C PHE A 404 15.29 23.45 -7.91
N PRO A 405 15.07 24.47 -8.77
CA PRO A 405 13.73 24.86 -9.19
C PRO A 405 13.01 23.72 -9.90
N ALA A 406 11.71 23.58 -9.66
CA ALA A 406 10.88 22.54 -10.25
C ALA A 406 9.73 23.13 -11.06
N LYS A 407 9.38 22.48 -12.17
CA LYS A 407 8.25 22.81 -13.02
C LYS A 407 7.40 21.57 -13.26
N LYS A 408 6.15 21.78 -13.68
CA LYS A 408 5.27 20.69 -14.13
C LYS A 408 5.99 19.85 -15.19
N HIS A 409 5.96 18.54 -15.01
CA HIS A 409 6.65 17.52 -15.81
C HIS A 409 8.17 17.48 -15.69
N ASP A 410 8.80 18.21 -14.76
CA ASP A 410 10.16 17.87 -14.37
C ASP A 410 10.16 16.51 -13.64
N HIS A 411 11.30 15.81 -13.70
CA HIS A 411 11.51 14.53 -13.04
C HIS A 411 12.86 14.52 -12.33
N PHE A 412 12.83 14.32 -11.01
CA PHE A 412 14.00 14.28 -10.14
C PHE A 412 14.24 12.87 -9.64
N LEU A 413 15.46 12.35 -9.78
CA LEU A 413 15.83 10.99 -9.36
C LEU A 413 16.43 11.01 -7.97
N ILE A 414 16.05 10.02 -7.16
CA ILE A 414 16.42 9.95 -5.76
C ILE A 414 16.84 8.50 -5.47
N PRO A 415 17.98 8.06 -6.05
CA PRO A 415 18.55 6.77 -5.68
C PRO A 415 18.88 6.75 -4.19
N ALA A 416 18.83 5.58 -3.57
CA ALA A 416 19.14 5.36 -2.17
C ALA A 416 20.44 6.05 -1.73
N GLY A 417 20.44 6.68 -0.56
CA GLY A 417 21.54 7.50 -0.05
C GLY A 417 21.58 8.96 -0.50
N THR A 418 20.62 9.42 -1.33
CA THR A 418 20.51 10.84 -1.71
C THR A 418 19.76 11.61 -0.63
N ILE A 419 20.35 12.69 -0.11
CA ILE A 419 19.62 13.65 0.74
C ILE A 419 18.61 14.39 -0.13
N HIS A 420 17.35 14.43 0.28
CA HIS A 420 16.32 15.08 -0.51
C HIS A 420 15.15 15.60 0.33
N CYS A 421 14.35 16.48 -0.28
CA CYS A 421 13.08 16.96 0.24
C CYS A 421 12.26 17.63 -0.88
N SER A 422 10.96 17.31 -0.99
CA SER A 422 10.05 18.11 -1.81
C SER A 422 9.79 19.46 -1.14
N GLY A 423 10.08 20.54 -1.88
CA GLY A 423 9.80 21.91 -1.46
C GLY A 423 8.29 22.20 -1.38
N SER A 424 7.95 23.40 -0.94
CA SER A 424 6.55 23.85 -0.91
C SER A 424 6.09 24.23 -2.32
N ASP A 425 4.78 24.34 -2.53
CA ASP A 425 4.17 24.63 -3.83
C ASP A 425 4.44 23.56 -4.90
N SER A 426 4.50 22.29 -4.49
CA SER A 426 4.72 21.13 -5.37
C SER A 426 3.57 20.12 -5.25
N MET A 427 3.15 19.55 -6.37
CA MET A 427 2.34 18.34 -6.42
C MET A 427 3.19 17.23 -7.05
N VAL A 428 3.74 16.37 -6.20
CA VAL A 428 4.65 15.29 -6.62
C VAL A 428 3.86 14.00 -6.77
N LEU A 429 4.01 13.34 -7.93
CA LEU A 429 3.82 11.91 -8.05
C LEU A 429 5.16 11.24 -7.72
N GLU A 430 5.23 10.66 -6.52
CA GLU A 430 6.37 9.88 -6.08
C GLU A 430 6.26 8.49 -6.74
N ILE A 431 7.29 8.10 -7.48
CA ILE A 431 7.42 6.76 -8.05
C ILE A 431 8.56 6.07 -7.29
N SER A 432 8.25 5.05 -6.49
CA SER A 432 9.22 4.47 -5.57
C SER A 432 9.18 2.94 -5.51
N ALA A 433 10.29 2.36 -5.07
CA ALA A 433 10.36 0.96 -4.67
C ALA A 433 9.69 0.76 -3.31
N THR A 434 9.00 -0.37 -3.12
CA THR A 434 8.15 -0.60 -1.94
C THR A 434 8.94 -1.25 -0.79
N PRO A 435 9.76 -0.47 -0.08
CA PRO A 435 9.67 -0.49 1.37
C PRO A 435 9.49 0.93 1.94
N TYR A 436 8.29 1.46 1.74
CA TYR A 436 7.88 2.85 2.00
C TYR A 436 8.03 3.36 3.43
N ILE A 437 8.22 2.47 4.43
CA ILE A 437 8.40 2.90 5.81
C ILE A 437 9.81 3.47 6.06
N PHE A 438 10.82 3.11 5.26
CA PHE A 438 12.23 3.42 5.51
C PHE A 438 12.64 4.81 5.01
N THR A 439 12.26 5.81 5.79
CA THR A 439 12.66 7.20 5.59
C THR A 439 13.46 7.71 6.79
N PHE A 440 14.78 7.89 6.63
CA PHE A 440 15.60 8.50 7.67
C PHE A 440 15.49 10.01 7.58
N LYS A 441 14.53 10.56 8.32
CA LYS A 441 14.41 12.01 8.49
C LYS A 441 15.66 12.55 9.18
N LEU A 442 16.32 13.50 8.54
CA LEU A 442 17.49 14.21 9.06
C LEU A 442 17.05 15.47 9.80
N TRP A 443 16.09 16.21 9.23
CA TRP A 443 15.56 17.41 9.84
C TRP A 443 14.14 17.70 9.37
N ASP A 444 13.36 18.34 10.22
CA ASP A 444 11.93 18.59 9.98
C ASP A 444 11.50 20.03 10.25
N TRP A 445 12.37 21.00 9.94
CA TRP A 445 12.04 22.43 9.99
C TRP A 445 11.59 22.92 11.39
N ASN A 446 12.07 22.24 12.44
CA ASN A 446 11.69 22.46 13.84
C ASN A 446 10.18 22.34 14.10
N ARG A 447 9.47 21.55 13.30
CA ARG A 447 8.03 21.34 13.43
C ARG A 447 7.71 20.25 14.45
N LEU A 448 6.50 20.38 15.01
CA LEU A 448 5.87 19.31 15.78
C LEU A 448 4.97 18.49 14.86
N GLY A 449 4.80 17.21 15.19
CA GLY A 449 3.79 16.35 14.61
C GLY A 449 2.37 16.83 14.92
N LEU A 450 1.38 16.19 14.29
CA LEU A 450 -0.04 16.44 14.60
C LEU A 450 -0.40 16.02 16.04
N ASP A 451 0.42 15.17 16.65
CA ASP A 451 0.37 14.76 18.06
C ASP A 451 0.98 15.80 19.02
N GLY A 452 1.57 16.88 18.49
CA GLY A 452 2.27 17.90 19.29
C GLY A 452 3.66 17.50 19.78
N LEU A 453 4.19 16.34 19.36
CA LEU A 453 5.53 15.88 19.70
C LEU A 453 6.51 16.15 18.55
N PRO A 454 7.82 16.31 18.80
CA PRO A 454 8.82 16.33 17.73
C PRO A 454 8.70 15.07 16.86
N ARG A 455 8.71 15.23 15.54
CA ARG A 455 8.72 14.07 14.64
C ARG A 455 10.07 13.33 14.79
N PRO A 456 10.08 11.99 14.77
CA PRO A 456 11.32 11.23 14.86
C PRO A 456 12.30 11.60 13.75
N VAL A 457 13.56 11.83 14.12
CA VAL A 457 14.70 11.93 13.20
C VAL A 457 15.67 10.80 13.49
N HIS A 458 16.43 10.40 12.48
CA HIS A 458 17.29 9.21 12.53
C HIS A 458 18.68 9.57 12.01
N LEU A 459 19.35 10.52 12.68
CA LEU A 459 20.64 11.05 12.24
C LEU A 459 21.73 9.97 12.18
N ASP A 460 21.74 9.04 13.14
CA ASP A 460 22.75 7.99 13.18
C ASP A 460 22.57 7.00 12.02
N HIS A 461 21.33 6.60 11.71
CA HIS A 461 21.05 5.82 10.50
C HIS A 461 21.38 6.62 9.22
N GLY A 462 21.00 7.90 9.19
CA GLY A 462 21.25 8.78 8.05
C GLY A 462 22.74 8.92 7.72
N LYS A 463 23.58 9.13 8.74
CA LYS A 463 25.04 9.29 8.60
C LYS A 463 25.69 8.11 7.88
N GLU A 464 25.22 6.89 8.13
CA GLU A 464 25.78 5.66 7.55
C GLU A 464 25.42 5.46 6.08
N VAL A 465 24.41 6.17 5.56
CA VAL A 465 23.85 5.90 4.22
C VAL A 465 23.99 7.07 3.24
N ILE A 466 24.29 8.28 3.71
CA ILE A 466 24.47 9.45 2.84
C ILE A 466 25.61 9.19 1.83
N GLN A 467 25.32 9.42 0.55
CA GLN A 467 26.28 9.41 -0.55
C GLN A 467 26.78 10.84 -0.79
N TRP A 468 27.89 11.19 -0.13
CA TRP A 468 28.44 12.55 -0.08
C TRP A 468 28.99 13.06 -1.41
N GLU A 469 29.28 12.16 -2.35
CA GLU A 469 29.70 12.48 -3.71
C GLU A 469 28.58 13.05 -4.58
N ARG A 470 27.32 12.98 -4.12
CA ARG A 470 26.15 13.56 -4.81
C ARG A 470 26.03 15.05 -4.49
N ASP A 471 27.01 15.81 -4.97
CA ASP A 471 27.09 17.26 -4.80
C ASP A 471 26.28 18.02 -5.87
N THR A 472 26.45 19.35 -5.95
CA THR A 472 25.67 20.20 -6.86
C THR A 472 25.83 19.80 -8.32
N GLU A 473 27.07 19.69 -8.80
CA GLU A 473 27.33 19.37 -10.20
C GLU A 473 26.86 17.94 -10.54
N TRP A 474 27.15 16.97 -9.66
CA TRP A 474 26.76 15.60 -9.90
C TRP A 474 25.24 15.42 -9.95
N CYS A 475 24.51 16.02 -9.00
CA CYS A 475 23.04 15.96 -8.99
C CYS A 475 22.43 16.61 -10.23
N GLN A 476 22.96 17.77 -10.65
CA GLN A 476 22.42 18.47 -11.81
C GLN A 476 22.62 17.68 -13.12
N GLU A 477 23.73 16.96 -13.25
CA GLU A 477 24.01 16.13 -14.42
C GLU A 477 23.22 14.80 -14.43
N HIS A 478 23.07 14.16 -13.27
CA HIS A 478 22.59 12.77 -13.20
C HIS A 478 21.16 12.62 -12.69
N LEU A 479 20.68 13.54 -11.86
CA LEU A 479 19.42 13.36 -11.12
C LEU A 479 18.32 14.34 -11.53
N VAL A 480 18.65 15.49 -12.11
CA VAL A 480 17.66 16.49 -12.52
C VAL A 480 17.37 16.35 -14.01
N ASN A 481 16.14 15.94 -14.37
CA ASN A 481 15.70 15.84 -15.76
C ASN A 481 16.67 15.06 -16.67
N ALA A 482 17.16 13.91 -16.19
CA ALA A 482 17.99 12.99 -16.96
C ALA A 482 17.15 12.26 -18.05
N VAL A 483 16.61 13.03 -19.00
CA VAL A 483 15.65 12.59 -20.00
C VAL A 483 16.37 12.12 -21.26
N THR A 484 16.10 10.89 -21.68
CA THR A 484 16.64 10.30 -22.92
C THR A 484 15.49 9.92 -23.86
N PRO A 485 15.41 10.50 -25.08
CA PRO A 485 14.46 10.05 -26.09
C PRO A 485 14.66 8.58 -26.44
N VAL A 486 13.56 7.85 -26.64
CA VAL A 486 13.56 6.40 -26.83
C VAL A 486 13.15 6.06 -28.25
N THR A 487 11.95 6.51 -28.61
CA THR A 487 11.34 6.28 -29.90
C THR A 487 10.19 7.27 -30.09
N GLU A 488 9.79 7.47 -31.33
CA GLU A 488 8.69 8.35 -31.70
C GLU A 488 7.99 7.81 -32.94
N GLY A 489 6.76 8.27 -33.16
CA GLY A 489 5.96 7.97 -34.34
C GLY A 489 4.98 9.10 -34.63
N GLU A 490 4.05 8.85 -35.55
CA GLU A 490 3.05 9.85 -35.90
C GLU A 490 2.17 10.19 -34.69
N GLY A 491 2.32 11.41 -34.17
CA GLY A 491 1.51 11.94 -33.08
C GLY A 491 1.85 11.38 -31.70
N TRP A 492 2.99 10.70 -31.51
CA TRP A 492 3.46 10.26 -30.19
C TRP A 492 4.99 10.20 -30.05
N ARG A 493 5.50 10.35 -28.83
CA ARG A 493 6.91 10.13 -28.45
C ARG A 493 7.03 9.45 -27.10
N GLU A 494 8.11 8.70 -26.92
CA GLU A 494 8.48 8.05 -25.67
C GLU A 494 9.85 8.54 -25.19
N GLU A 495 9.90 8.89 -23.91
CA GLU A 495 11.07 9.41 -23.22
C GLU A 495 11.36 8.53 -22.00
N LYS A 496 12.62 8.19 -21.76
CA LYS A 496 13.09 7.61 -20.51
C LYS A 496 13.45 8.75 -19.57
N THR A 497 12.84 8.81 -18.39
CA THR A 497 12.95 10.01 -17.53
C THR A 497 13.47 9.75 -16.14
N GLY A 498 13.56 8.49 -15.70
CA GLY A 498 14.04 8.19 -14.36
C GLY A 498 14.58 6.79 -14.22
N LEU A 499 15.90 6.69 -14.35
CA LEU A 499 16.62 5.44 -14.20
C LEU A 499 18.05 5.75 -13.76
N HIS A 500 18.26 5.79 -12.45
CA HIS A 500 19.60 5.60 -11.95
C HIS A 500 20.06 4.15 -12.26
N GLU A 501 21.36 3.93 -12.46
CA GLU A 501 21.86 2.60 -12.83
C GLU A 501 21.62 1.53 -11.75
N ARG A 502 21.39 1.93 -10.50
CA ARG A 502 21.08 1.02 -9.38
C ARG A 502 19.58 0.77 -9.17
N GLU A 503 18.70 1.60 -9.75
CA GLU A 503 17.24 1.47 -9.65
C GLU A 503 16.72 0.35 -10.53
N PHE A 504 15.86 -0.52 -10.01
CA PHE A 504 15.21 -1.53 -10.85
C PHE A 504 13.91 -1.05 -11.51
N ILE A 505 13.32 0.04 -11.03
CA ILE A 505 12.14 0.65 -11.62
C ILE A 505 12.61 1.47 -12.81
N GLU A 506 12.06 1.20 -13.98
CA GLU A 506 12.25 2.03 -15.16
C GLU A 506 10.99 2.86 -15.40
N THR A 507 11.18 4.18 -15.55
CA THR A 507 10.10 5.09 -15.91
C THR A 507 10.20 5.54 -17.38
N ARG A 508 9.06 5.49 -18.07
CA ARG A 508 8.87 5.94 -19.45
C ARG A 508 7.72 6.93 -19.51
N ARG A 509 7.98 8.13 -19.99
CA ARG A 509 6.96 9.14 -20.26
C ARG A 509 6.52 9.05 -21.71
N HIS A 510 5.22 8.96 -21.94
CA HIS A 510 4.62 8.93 -23.27
C HIS A 510 3.82 10.20 -23.47
N TRP A 511 4.11 10.92 -24.53
CA TRP A 511 3.28 12.03 -25.01
C TRP A 511 2.59 11.59 -26.29
N PHE A 512 1.27 11.75 -26.40
CA PHE A 512 0.53 11.22 -27.53
C PHE A 512 -0.78 11.96 -27.79
N SER A 513 -1.14 12.05 -29.07
CA SER A 513 -2.42 12.57 -29.59
C SER A 513 -3.15 11.55 -30.47
N LYS A 514 -2.55 10.37 -30.65
CA LYS A 514 -3.02 9.25 -31.45
C LYS A 514 -2.98 7.97 -30.60
N PRO A 515 -3.66 6.90 -31.02
CA PRO A 515 -3.58 5.62 -30.33
C PRO A 515 -2.16 5.04 -30.37
N VAL A 516 -1.65 4.61 -29.21
CA VAL A 516 -0.31 4.04 -29.06
C VAL A 516 -0.43 2.62 -28.54
N LEU A 517 0.21 1.68 -29.23
CA LEU A 517 0.31 0.29 -28.79
C LEU A 517 1.46 0.13 -27.79
N HIS A 518 1.15 -0.44 -26.63
CA HIS A 518 2.10 -0.80 -25.61
C HIS A 518 2.14 -2.33 -25.42
N LYS A 519 3.26 -2.82 -24.91
CA LYS A 519 3.44 -4.20 -24.49
C LYS A 519 3.91 -4.21 -23.03
N THR A 520 3.44 -5.19 -22.28
CA THR A 520 3.91 -5.44 -20.90
C THR A 520 5.23 -6.17 -20.87
N GLU A 521 5.58 -6.88 -21.95
CA GLU A 521 6.80 -7.71 -22.02
C GLU A 521 6.89 -8.73 -20.87
N GLY A 522 5.73 -9.17 -20.37
CA GLY A 522 5.64 -10.14 -19.28
C GLY A 522 5.97 -9.58 -17.89
N THR A 523 6.00 -8.24 -17.72
CA THR A 523 6.11 -7.57 -16.42
C THR A 523 4.88 -6.71 -16.15
N VAL A 524 4.61 -6.41 -14.89
CA VAL A 524 3.55 -5.47 -14.50
C VAL A 524 3.93 -4.04 -14.92
N ASN A 525 2.97 -3.32 -15.52
CA ASN A 525 3.11 -1.89 -15.75
C ASN A 525 2.19 -1.12 -14.80
N VAL A 526 2.72 -0.11 -14.12
CA VAL A 526 1.94 0.88 -13.36
C VAL A 526 1.99 2.20 -14.12
N LEU A 527 0.86 2.84 -14.36
CA LEU A 527 0.78 4.06 -15.15
C LEU A 527 -0.05 5.12 -14.42
N ASN A 528 0.27 6.39 -14.65
CA ASN A 528 -0.56 7.52 -14.23
C ASN A 528 -0.82 8.45 -15.43
N LEU A 529 -2.05 8.97 -15.55
CA LEU A 529 -2.38 9.99 -16.54
C LEU A 529 -1.94 11.38 -16.04
N VAL A 530 -0.76 11.81 -16.48
CA VAL A 530 -0.08 13.00 -15.96
C VAL A 530 -0.37 14.28 -16.73
N GLU A 531 -1.00 14.20 -17.91
CA GLU A 531 -1.50 15.34 -18.69
C GLU A 531 -2.72 14.90 -19.51
N GLY A 532 -3.68 15.79 -19.75
CA GLY A 532 -4.97 15.45 -20.38
C GLY A 532 -6.08 15.16 -19.36
N LYS A 533 -7.34 15.16 -19.82
CA LYS A 533 -8.52 15.00 -18.95
C LYS A 533 -8.90 13.56 -18.68
N GLU A 534 -8.84 12.76 -19.73
CA GLU A 534 -9.14 11.33 -19.70
C GLU A 534 -8.47 10.61 -20.88
N ALA A 535 -8.21 9.32 -20.70
CA ALA A 535 -7.69 8.41 -21.71
C ALA A 535 -8.47 7.09 -21.64
N ILE A 536 -8.45 6.33 -22.73
CA ILE A 536 -9.05 4.99 -22.77
C ILE A 536 -7.99 3.96 -23.11
N ILE A 537 -8.02 2.86 -22.36
CA ILE A 537 -7.18 1.69 -22.54
C ILE A 537 -8.01 0.63 -23.26
N LEU A 538 -7.51 0.13 -24.38
CA LEU A 538 -8.19 -0.82 -25.24
C LEU A 538 -7.38 -2.11 -25.38
N SER A 539 -8.09 -3.23 -25.43
CA SER A 539 -7.50 -4.52 -25.74
C SER A 539 -7.38 -4.69 -27.27
N PRO A 540 -6.18 -4.88 -27.85
CA PRO A 540 -6.00 -5.05 -29.30
C PRO A 540 -6.73 -6.29 -29.86
N ASN A 541 -7.03 -7.25 -28.99
CA ASN A 541 -7.62 -8.55 -29.31
C ASN A 541 -8.91 -8.81 -28.51
N ASN A 542 -9.54 -7.77 -27.94
CA ASN A 542 -10.79 -7.85 -27.19
C ASN A 542 -10.75 -8.85 -26.02
N LYS A 543 -9.61 -8.99 -25.34
CA LYS A 543 -9.46 -9.82 -24.13
C LYS A 543 -10.07 -9.17 -22.87
N PHE A 544 -10.21 -7.85 -22.85
CA PHE A 544 -10.85 -7.08 -21.78
C PHE A 544 -11.63 -5.90 -22.36
N GLU A 545 -12.60 -5.39 -21.60
CA GLU A 545 -13.45 -4.25 -22.00
C GLU A 545 -12.67 -2.93 -21.99
N PRO A 546 -13.08 -1.92 -22.78
CA PRO A 546 -12.47 -0.60 -22.70
C PRO A 546 -12.44 -0.05 -21.26
N PHE A 547 -11.28 0.40 -20.81
CA PHE A 547 -11.05 0.92 -19.47
C PHE A 547 -10.70 2.40 -19.53
N VAL A 548 -11.51 3.27 -18.93
CA VAL A 548 -11.28 4.72 -18.92
C VAL A 548 -10.51 5.12 -17.68
N VAL A 549 -9.55 6.02 -17.84
CA VAL A 549 -8.79 6.64 -16.75
C VAL A 549 -8.83 8.14 -16.87
N HIS A 550 -8.86 8.83 -15.74
CA HIS A 550 -8.93 10.28 -15.67
C HIS A 550 -7.62 10.90 -15.19
N TYR A 551 -7.53 12.22 -15.30
CA TYR A 551 -6.33 12.96 -14.90
C TYR A 551 -5.91 12.63 -13.47
N ALA A 552 -4.61 12.43 -13.28
CA ALA A 552 -3.96 12.02 -12.05
C ALA A 552 -4.32 10.62 -11.55
N GLU A 553 -5.15 9.83 -12.23
CA GLU A 553 -5.42 8.46 -11.79
C GLU A 553 -4.26 7.51 -12.12
N THR A 554 -3.80 6.76 -11.11
CA THR A 554 -2.90 5.62 -11.30
C THR A 554 -3.69 4.35 -11.59
N PHE A 555 -3.21 3.53 -12.51
CA PHE A 555 -3.78 2.24 -12.90
C PHE A 555 -2.69 1.20 -13.16
N ILE A 556 -3.07 -0.07 -12.98
CA ILE A 556 -2.19 -1.23 -13.13
C ILE A 556 -2.58 -2.01 -14.38
N ILE A 557 -1.60 -2.37 -15.19
CA ILE A 557 -1.71 -3.36 -16.25
C ILE A 557 -0.96 -4.62 -15.79
N PRO A 558 -1.66 -5.70 -15.43
CA PRO A 558 -1.04 -6.97 -15.04
C PRO A 558 -0.12 -7.52 -16.13
N ALA A 559 0.92 -8.26 -15.73
CA ALA A 559 1.80 -8.98 -16.65
C ALA A 559 1.06 -9.98 -17.55
N HIS A 560 -0.10 -10.48 -17.11
CA HIS A 560 -0.95 -11.37 -17.91
C HIS A 560 -1.59 -10.69 -19.13
N VAL A 561 -1.66 -9.35 -19.15
CA VAL A 561 -2.10 -8.58 -20.32
C VAL A 561 -0.90 -8.36 -21.25
N ASP A 562 -0.80 -9.08 -22.36
CA ASP A 562 0.37 -9.02 -23.25
C ASP A 562 0.59 -7.62 -23.88
N ALA A 563 -0.51 -6.99 -24.30
CA ALA A 563 -0.50 -5.73 -25.04
C ALA A 563 -1.81 -4.96 -24.84
N TYR A 564 -1.71 -3.65 -24.90
CA TYR A 564 -2.83 -2.71 -24.72
C TYR A 564 -2.59 -1.45 -25.56
N VAL A 565 -3.66 -0.77 -25.96
CA VAL A 565 -3.58 0.52 -26.65
C VAL A 565 -4.06 1.60 -25.70
N ILE A 566 -3.32 2.71 -25.61
CA ILE A 566 -3.80 3.93 -24.93
C ILE A 566 -4.07 4.99 -25.99
N GLN A 567 -5.19 5.71 -25.87
CA GLN A 567 -5.49 6.84 -26.73
C GLN A 567 -6.24 7.94 -25.97
N PRO A 568 -6.20 9.20 -26.44
CA PRO A 568 -7.05 10.26 -25.90
C PRO A 568 -8.53 9.90 -26.07
N TYR A 569 -9.33 10.23 -25.06
CA TYR A 569 -10.76 9.91 -25.01
C TYR A 569 -11.58 11.10 -24.52
N GLY A 570 -12.88 11.13 -24.79
CA GLY A 570 -13.81 12.17 -24.36
C GLY A 570 -13.30 13.60 -24.56
N GLU A 571 -13.13 14.37 -23.49
CA GLU A 571 -12.63 15.75 -23.53
C GLU A 571 -11.18 15.88 -24.00
N SER A 572 -10.40 14.79 -23.99
CA SER A 572 -9.03 14.76 -24.51
C SER A 572 -8.95 14.47 -26.01
N GLU A 573 -10.04 14.09 -26.69
CA GLU A 573 -9.99 13.75 -28.11
C GLU A 573 -9.38 14.87 -28.96
N GLY A 574 -8.42 14.51 -29.80
CA GLY A 574 -7.69 15.45 -30.67
C GLY A 574 -6.66 16.34 -29.95
N LYS A 575 -6.45 16.17 -28.64
CA LYS A 575 -5.42 16.86 -27.86
C LYS A 575 -4.22 15.94 -27.63
N GLU A 576 -3.05 16.53 -27.43
CA GLU A 576 -1.91 15.81 -26.88
C GLU A 576 -2.10 15.64 -25.37
N ILE A 577 -1.89 14.42 -24.89
CA ILE A 577 -1.95 14.03 -23.48
C ILE A 577 -0.69 13.25 -23.12
N ALA A 578 -0.49 12.96 -21.83
CA ALA A 578 0.68 12.20 -21.41
C ALA A 578 0.42 11.22 -20.28
N THR A 579 1.13 10.10 -20.33
CA THR A 579 1.21 9.12 -19.24
C THR A 579 2.65 8.96 -18.79
N ILE A 580 2.85 8.73 -17.50
CA ILE A 580 4.10 8.16 -16.98
C ILE A 580 3.86 6.68 -16.69
N LYS A 581 4.74 5.80 -17.19
CA LYS A 581 4.70 4.35 -17.01
C LYS A 581 5.91 3.91 -16.21
N ALA A 582 5.71 3.10 -15.18
CA ALA A 582 6.75 2.43 -14.42
C ALA A 582 6.63 0.91 -14.57
N PHE A 583 7.77 0.22 -14.66
CA PHE A 583 7.85 -1.24 -14.65
C PHE A 583 9.20 -1.71 -14.11
N VAL A 584 9.29 -2.98 -13.72
CA VAL A 584 10.56 -3.58 -13.28
C VAL A 584 11.36 -4.00 -14.50
N ARG A 585 12.58 -3.47 -14.66
CA ARG A 585 13.50 -3.89 -15.72
C ARG A 585 14.14 -5.25 -15.39
N GLY A 586 14.34 -6.05 -16.44
CA GLY A 586 14.90 -7.41 -16.38
C GLY A 586 16.37 -7.49 -16.06
#